data_AF-A0A1C0BSB1-F1
#
_entry.id   AF-A0A1C0BSB1-F1
#
_cell.length_a   1.000
_cell.length_b   1.000
_cell.length_c   1.000
_cell.angle_alpha   90.00
_cell.angle_beta   90.00
_cell.angle_gamma   90.00
#
_symmetry.space_group_name_H-M   'P 1'
#
loop_
_entity.id
_entity.type
_entity.pdbx_description
1 polymer ?
#
loop_
_entity_poly.entity_id
_entity_poly.type
_entity_poly.pdbx_seq_one_letter_code
_entity_poly.pdbx_strand_id
1 'polypeptide(L)'
;MPWNEFCSYLTGIMDDTPLGRIVSIRAEKDKEVIKSFTKEQKQIRNDWLNRNAKKIDKQTYDEVIEGFKNMFKKLAEGGVANE
;
A
#
# COMPACT_ATOMS: atom_id res chain seq x y z
N MET A 1 22.00 20.49 -19.43
CA MET A 1 20.72 20.10 -20.06
C MET A 1 20.01 21.37 -20.50
N PRO A 2 19.63 21.50 -21.78
CA PRO A 2 18.80 22.59 -22.27
C PRO A 2 17.41 22.56 -21.61
N TRP A 3 16.85 23.73 -21.30
CA TRP A 3 15.52 23.87 -20.69
C TRP A 3 14.42 23.12 -21.45
N ASN A 4 14.50 23.12 -22.79
CA ASN A 4 13.52 22.47 -23.64
C ASN A 4 13.55 20.93 -23.54
N GLU A 5 14.73 20.33 -23.31
CA GLU A 5 14.84 18.89 -23.06
C GLU A 5 14.25 18.52 -21.69
N PHE A 6 14.51 19.34 -20.68
CA PHE A 6 13.92 19.16 -19.35
C PHE A 6 12.39 19.21 -19.39
N CYS A 7 11.81 20.21 -20.08
CA CYS A 7 10.37 20.31 -20.28
C CYS A 7 9.80 19.08 -21.02
N SER A 8 10.52 18.58 -22.03
CA SER A 8 10.12 17.39 -22.80
C SER A 8 10.13 16.10 -21.97
N TYR A 9 10.97 16.01 -20.94
CA TYR A 9 10.94 14.88 -20.01
C TYR A 9 9.85 15.01 -18.95
N LEU A 10 9.61 16.22 -18.47
CA LEU A 10 8.55 16.50 -17.50
C LEU A 10 7.16 16.14 -18.02
N THR A 11 6.89 16.38 -19.30
CA THR A 11 5.59 16.06 -19.92
C THR A 11 5.25 14.59 -19.84
N GLY A 12 6.22 13.68 -19.68
CA GLY A 12 5.98 12.23 -19.53
C GLY A 12 5.61 11.78 -18.11
N ILE A 13 5.76 12.65 -17.10
CA ILE A 13 5.56 12.33 -15.66
C ILE A 13 4.34 13.08 -15.09
N MET A 14 3.78 14.02 -15.84
CA MET A 14 2.59 14.77 -15.41
C MET A 14 1.41 13.85 -15.08
N ASP A 15 0.54 14.32 -14.20
CA ASP A 15 -0.61 13.60 -13.65
C ASP A 15 -1.67 13.25 -14.70
N ASP A 16 -1.74 14.02 -15.78
CA ASP A 16 -2.60 13.80 -16.94
C ASP A 16 -2.10 12.67 -17.87
N THR A 17 -0.86 12.21 -17.70
CA THR A 17 -0.29 11.12 -18.48
C THR A 17 -0.75 9.74 -17.99
N PRO A 18 -0.70 8.70 -18.84
CA PRO A 18 -0.94 7.33 -18.40
C PRO A 18 -0.02 6.88 -17.26
N LEU A 19 1.25 7.30 -17.28
CA LEU A 19 2.20 6.97 -16.22
C LEU A 19 1.86 7.71 -14.93
N GLY A 20 1.59 9.02 -15.02
CA GLY A 20 1.18 9.85 -13.88
C GLY A 20 -0.06 9.30 -13.19
N ARG A 21 -1.08 8.92 -13.95
CA ARG A 21 -2.29 8.27 -13.40
C ARG A 21 -1.98 6.97 -12.66
N ILE A 22 -1.12 6.11 -13.20
CA ILE A 22 -0.70 4.88 -12.50
C ILE A 22 0.04 5.21 -11.20
N VAL A 23 0.94 6.19 -11.23
CA VAL A 23 1.67 6.64 -10.04
C VAL A 23 0.71 7.20 -8.99
N SER A 24 -0.25 8.04 -9.37
CA SER A 24 -1.27 8.59 -8.48
C SER A 24 -2.10 7.49 -7.81
N ILE A 25 -2.58 6.49 -8.57
CA ILE A 25 -3.32 5.34 -8.01
C ILE A 25 -2.48 4.58 -6.97
N ARG A 26 -1.18 4.38 -7.24
CA ARG A 26 -0.27 3.65 -6.34
C ARG A 26 0.09 4.46 -5.10
N ALA A 27 0.27 5.76 -5.25
CA ALA A 27 0.68 6.68 -4.19
C ALA A 27 -0.48 7.09 -3.27
N GLU A 28 -1.73 6.89 -3.68
CA GLU A 28 -2.90 7.30 -2.92
C GLU A 28 -2.95 6.71 -1.49
N LYS A 29 -3.32 7.57 -0.53
CA LYS A 29 -3.43 7.26 0.90
C LYS A 29 -4.78 7.67 1.50
N ASP A 30 -5.52 8.56 0.87
CA ASP A 30 -6.84 8.98 1.34
C ASP A 30 -7.87 7.85 1.15
N LYS A 31 -8.52 7.46 2.25
CA LYS A 31 -9.50 6.38 2.27
C LYS A 31 -10.75 6.72 1.49
N GLU A 32 -11.20 7.97 1.51
CA GLU A 32 -12.41 8.38 0.79
C GLU A 32 -12.18 8.35 -0.73
N VAL A 33 -10.98 8.78 -1.15
CA VAL A 33 -10.55 8.68 -2.54
C VAL A 33 -10.46 7.21 -2.98
N ILE A 34 -9.81 6.35 -2.18
CA ILE A 34 -9.66 4.91 -2.50
C ILE A 34 -11.02 4.20 -2.59
N LYS A 35 -12.00 4.57 -1.75
CA LYS A 35 -13.35 3.99 -1.83
C LYS A 35 -13.99 4.23 -3.20
N SER A 36 -13.81 5.44 -3.73
CA SER A 36 -14.36 5.85 -5.03
C SER A 36 -13.68 5.19 -6.24
N PHE A 37 -12.55 4.51 -6.06
CA PHE A 37 -11.84 3.87 -7.16
C PHE A 37 -12.66 2.80 -7.87
N THR A 38 -12.47 2.73 -9.19
CA THR A 38 -13.00 1.62 -10.01
C THR A 38 -12.33 0.30 -9.62
N LYS A 39 -12.90 -0.80 -10.12
CA LYS A 39 -12.35 -2.14 -9.88
C LYS A 39 -10.92 -2.27 -10.39
N GLU A 40 -10.64 -1.73 -11.57
CA GLU A 40 -9.34 -1.78 -12.25
C GLU A 40 -8.30 -0.95 -11.48
N GLN A 41 -8.67 0.23 -11.00
CA GLN A 41 -7.81 1.07 -10.17
C GLN A 41 -7.45 0.38 -8.85
N LYS A 42 -8.42 -0.26 -8.20
CA LYS A 42 -8.20 -1.08 -7.00
C LYS A 42 -7.25 -2.25 -7.30
N GLN A 43 -7.39 -2.90 -8.46
CA GLN A 43 -6.50 -3.99 -8.87
C GLN A 43 -5.05 -3.50 -9.04
N ILE A 44 -4.83 -2.41 -9.78
CA ILE A 44 -3.49 -1.80 -9.98
C ILE A 44 -2.82 -1.49 -8.63
N ARG A 45 -3.59 -0.93 -7.70
CA ARG A 45 -3.13 -0.61 -6.36
C ARG A 45 -2.78 -1.87 -5.56
N ASN A 46 -3.66 -2.86 -5.55
CA ASN A 46 -3.46 -4.11 -4.81
C ASN A 46 -2.23 -4.87 -5.32
N ASP A 47 -2.05 -4.96 -6.64
CA ASP A 47 -0.88 -5.60 -7.23
C ASP A 47 0.43 -4.92 -6.82
N TRP A 48 0.42 -3.58 -6.73
CA TRP A 48 1.55 -2.81 -6.23
C TRP A 48 1.83 -3.06 -4.75
N LEU A 49 0.81 -3.05 -3.89
CA LEU A 49 0.94 -3.34 -2.46
C LEU A 49 1.45 -4.78 -2.24
N ASN A 50 0.90 -5.75 -2.95
CA ASN A 50 1.32 -7.15 -2.89
C ASN A 50 2.79 -7.31 -3.31
N ARG A 51 3.23 -6.60 -4.36
CA ARG A 51 4.63 -6.59 -4.78
C ARG A 51 5.55 -6.04 -3.68
N ASN A 52 5.12 -4.98 -2.98
CA ASN A 52 5.92 -4.39 -1.90
C ASN A 52 5.91 -5.25 -0.64
N ALA A 53 4.79 -5.92 -0.32
CA ALA A 53 4.71 -6.84 0.80
C ALA A 53 5.68 -8.02 0.67
N LYS A 54 5.92 -8.51 -0.56
CA LYS A 54 6.93 -9.56 -0.84
C LYS A 54 8.38 -9.13 -0.57
N LYS A 55 8.64 -7.83 -0.37
CA LYS A 55 9.97 -7.30 -0.02
C LYS A 55 10.18 -7.15 1.49
N ILE A 56 9.18 -7.48 2.30
CA ILE A 56 9.30 -7.43 3.75
C ILE A 56 10.26 -8.55 4.19
N ASP A 57 11.20 -8.20 5.06
CA ASP A 57 12.18 -9.14 5.59
C ASP A 57 11.53 -10.19 6.50
N LYS A 58 12.11 -11.39 6.51
CA LYS A 58 11.60 -12.53 7.27
C LYS A 58 11.61 -12.26 8.78
N GLN A 59 12.59 -11.52 9.29
CA GLN A 59 12.67 -11.18 10.70
C GLN A 59 11.49 -10.31 11.15
N THR A 60 11.14 -9.29 10.35
CA THR A 60 9.98 -8.42 10.61
C THR A 60 8.67 -9.23 10.60
N TYR A 61 8.58 -10.22 9.71
CA TYR A 61 7.41 -11.10 9.64
C TYR A 61 7.24 -11.95 10.92
N ASP A 62 8.33 -12.55 11.40
CA ASP A 62 8.31 -13.40 12.60
C ASP A 62 7.96 -12.60 13.86
N GLU A 63 8.51 -11.39 14.03
CA GLU A 63 8.19 -10.48 15.14
C GLU A 63 6.70 -10.11 15.17
N VAL A 64 6.12 -9.80 14.01
CA VAL A 64 4.70 -9.46 13.87
C VAL A 64 3.81 -10.66 14.21
N ILE A 65 4.15 -11.85 13.72
CA ILE A 65 3.42 -13.08 14.04
C ILE A 65 3.44 -13.38 15.54
N GLU A 66 4.60 -13.25 16.18
CA GLU A 66 4.76 -13.47 17.61
C GLU A 66 3.87 -12.51 18.41
N GLY A 67 3.83 -11.23 18.00
CA GLY A 67 2.91 -10.23 18.54
C GLY A 67 1.44 -10.63 18.41
N PHE A 68 1.03 -11.10 17.24
CA PHE A 68 -0.34 -11.58 17.01
C PHE A 68 -0.67 -12.80 17.88
N LYS A 69 0.21 -13.81 17.97
CA LYS A 69 0.02 -14.98 18.84
C LYS A 69 -0.22 -14.56 20.29
N ASN A 70 0.62 -13.65 20.80
CA ASN A 70 0.51 -13.17 22.17
C ASN A 70 -0.77 -12.37 22.42
N MET A 71 -1.23 -11.58 21.43
CA MET A 71 -2.52 -10.88 21.51
C MET A 71 -3.69 -11.86 21.60
N PHE A 72 -3.73 -12.88 20.73
CA PHE A 72 -4.80 -13.88 20.74
C PHE A 72 -4.80 -14.72 22.02
N LYS A 73 -3.61 -15.08 22.54
CA LYS A 73 -3.46 -15.76 23.82
C LYS A 73 -4.07 -14.94 24.96
N LYS A 74 -3.76 -13.64 25.04
CA LYS A 74 -4.32 -12.74 26.05
C LYS A 74 -5.84 -12.56 25.93
N LEU A 75 -6.38 -12.50 24.71
CA LEU A 75 -7.83 -12.42 24.50
C LEU A 75 -8.55 -13.70 24.94
N ALA A 76 -7.97 -14.86 24.68
CA ALA A 76 -8.51 -16.14 25.13
C ALA A 76 -8.44 -16.28 26.66
N GLU A 77 -7.34 -15.85 27.29
CA GLU A 77 -7.17 -15.88 28.75
C GLU A 77 -8.11 -14.88 29.45
N GLY A 78 -8.35 -13.70 28.87
CA GLY A 78 -9.29 -12.69 29.38
C GLY A 78 -10.78 -13.02 29.21
N GLY A 79 -11.11 -14.08 28.46
CA GLY A 79 -12.48 -14.59 28.30
C GLY A 79 -12.90 -15.63 29.34
N VAL A 80 -12.01 -16.03 30.26
CA VAL A 80 -12.28 -17.07 31.28
C VAL A 80 -12.30 -16.49 32.71
N ALA A 81 -12.29 -15.17 32.87
CA ALA A 81 -12.42 -14.50 34.16
C ALA A 81 -13.78 -13.79 34.26
N ASN A 82 -14.86 -14.55 34.16
CA ASN A 82 -16.19 -14.21 34.67
C ASN A 82 -17.00 -15.51 34.73
N GLU A 83 -16.78 -16.27 35.81
CA GLU A 83 -17.76 -17.05 36.57
C GLU A 83 -17.10 -17.65 37.82
#